data_AF-A0A4Y2IME2-F1
#
_entry.id   AF-A0A4Y2IME2-F1
#
_cell.length_a   1.000
_cell.length_b   1.000
_cell.length_c   1.000
_cell.angle_alpha   90.00
_cell.angle_beta   90.00
_cell.angle_gamma   90.00
#
_symmetry.space_group_name_H-M   'P 1'
#
loop_
_entity.id
_entity.type
_entity.pdbx_description
1 polymer ?
#
loop_
_entity_poly.entity_id
_entity_poly.type
_entity_poly.pdbx_seq_one_letter_code
_entity_poly.pdbx_strand_id
1 'polypeptide(L)'
;MDCLMKCSKDSTYRILKKYIPILSWLPDYSVEDFKGDFIAGFTVGLTVVPQGLALAQLANLPPQYGLYTAFMGSFMYAIFGTCKDLVIGPTSVMALMTAQYAQIGGPAYAALLAFLSGCFQLLLGIFNLGILMDFISAPVLSGFTSAAAIITATMQLKGIFGLKYESRGFINTVYYFFQNIPHTNLYDMCMGITSIIFLLLLRKFKDQKCICCTYMKGCNALQGLWWTLATARNALLVIICSGFASACLAFEKDFFSLTQRVDAGIPPFQIPQFSFEHFDPESNSTIYKNCGEVLK
;
A
#
# COMPACT_ATOMS: atom_id res chain seq x y z
N MET A 1 37.91 -35.91 7.30
CA MET A 1 36.99 -34.97 7.99
C MET A 1 36.58 -33.81 7.08
N ASP A 2 37.43 -33.36 6.16
CA ASP A 2 37.16 -32.21 5.29
C ASP A 2 35.98 -32.39 4.32
N CYS A 3 35.74 -33.59 3.82
CA CYS A 3 34.62 -33.87 2.90
C CYS A 3 33.25 -33.77 3.60
N LEU A 4 33.16 -34.20 4.87
CA LEU A 4 31.93 -34.08 5.68
C LEU A 4 31.63 -32.63 6.06
N MET A 5 32.67 -31.84 6.38
CA MET A 5 32.52 -30.39 6.62
C MET A 5 32.11 -29.64 5.36
N LYS A 6 32.60 -30.04 4.18
CA LYS A 6 32.27 -29.39 2.90
C LYS A 6 30.82 -29.70 2.48
N CYS A 7 30.39 -30.95 2.60
CA CYS A 7 29.01 -31.37 2.35
C CYS A 7 28.00 -30.72 3.33
N SER A 8 28.38 -30.57 4.60
CA SER A 8 27.56 -29.86 5.61
C SER A 8 27.43 -28.37 5.29
N LYS A 9 28.52 -27.69 4.92
CA LYS A 9 28.50 -26.27 4.53
C LYS A 9 27.67 -26.02 3.26
N ASP A 10 27.79 -26.87 2.25
CA ASP A 10 26.99 -26.77 1.02
C ASP A 10 25.48 -27.00 1.29
N SER A 11 25.14 -27.87 2.25
CA SER A 11 23.76 -28.11 2.66
C SER A 11 23.18 -26.93 3.46
N THR A 12 23.92 -26.39 4.45
CA THR A 12 23.51 -25.20 5.20
C THR A 12 23.33 -23.98 4.30
N TYR A 13 24.22 -23.79 3.33
CA TYR A 13 24.13 -22.69 2.37
C TYR A 13 22.90 -22.80 1.46
N ARG A 14 22.57 -24.00 0.99
CA ARG A 14 21.33 -24.26 0.22
C ARG A 14 20.07 -24.00 1.05
N ILE A 15 20.07 -24.40 2.32
CA ILE A 15 18.97 -24.14 3.26
C ILE A 15 18.82 -22.63 3.48
N LEU A 16 19.93 -21.92 3.70
CA LEU A 16 19.91 -20.47 3.92
C LEU A 16 19.40 -19.71 2.69
N LYS A 17 19.79 -20.11 1.47
CA LYS A 17 19.26 -19.58 0.22
C LYS A 17 17.77 -19.85 0.02
N LYS A 18 17.25 -20.95 0.57
CA LYS A 18 15.82 -21.29 0.51
C LYS A 18 14.98 -20.39 1.42
N TYR A 19 15.47 -20.07 2.61
CA TYR A 19 14.74 -19.24 3.60
C TYR A 19 15.01 -17.73 3.48
N ILE A 20 16.16 -17.34 2.92
CA ILE A 20 16.52 -15.94 2.69
C ILE A 20 16.87 -15.76 1.21
N PRO A 21 15.86 -15.57 0.34
CA PRO A 21 16.04 -15.49 -1.11
C PRO A 21 16.97 -14.36 -1.56
N ILE A 22 17.18 -13.31 -0.75
CA ILE A 22 18.16 -12.25 -1.08
C ILE A 22 19.56 -12.79 -1.40
N LEU A 23 19.95 -13.89 -0.77
CA LEU A 23 21.27 -14.49 -1.00
C LEU A 23 21.37 -15.24 -2.33
N SER A 24 20.25 -15.53 -3.00
CA SER A 24 20.24 -16.14 -4.32
C SER A 24 20.22 -15.11 -5.43
N TRP A 25 19.38 -14.06 -5.34
CA TRP A 25 19.22 -13.10 -6.44
C TRP A 25 20.23 -11.94 -6.41
N LEU A 26 20.65 -11.49 -5.22
CA LEU A 26 21.56 -10.33 -5.10
C LEU A 26 22.93 -10.55 -5.78
N PRO A 27 23.56 -11.74 -5.73
CA PRO A 27 24.83 -11.99 -6.40
C PRO A 27 24.74 -11.97 -7.94
N ASP A 28 23.59 -12.34 -8.50
CA ASP A 28 23.35 -12.42 -9.95
C ASP A 28 22.77 -11.10 -10.52
N TYR A 29 22.68 -10.06 -9.69
CA TYR A 29 22.02 -8.80 -10.02
C TYR A 29 22.88 -7.91 -10.92
N SER A 30 22.38 -7.55 -12.11
CA SER A 30 23.11 -6.75 -13.08
C SER A 30 22.86 -5.24 -12.95
N VAL A 31 23.75 -4.44 -13.53
CA VAL A 31 23.58 -2.96 -13.58
C VAL A 31 22.42 -2.56 -14.49
N GLU A 32 22.06 -3.40 -15.47
CA GLU A 32 20.90 -3.16 -16.33
C GLU A 32 19.59 -3.34 -15.55
N ASP A 33 19.52 -4.38 -14.70
CA ASP A 33 18.39 -4.60 -13.79
C ASP A 33 18.22 -3.41 -12.83
N PHE A 34 19.34 -2.91 -12.26
CA PHE A 34 19.32 -1.74 -11.38
C PHE A 34 18.65 -0.51 -12.01
N LYS A 35 18.94 -0.22 -13.30
CA LYS A 35 18.34 0.93 -13.98
C LYS A 35 16.82 0.76 -14.15
N GLY A 36 16.38 -0.45 -14.49
CA GLY A 36 14.96 -0.78 -14.62
C GLY A 36 14.24 -0.67 -13.28
N ASP A 37 14.80 -1.30 -12.25
CA ASP A 37 14.22 -1.36 -10.91
C ASP A 37 14.23 0.01 -10.22
N PHE A 38 15.22 0.86 -10.49
CA PHE A 38 15.25 2.22 -9.95
C PHE A 38 14.07 3.05 -10.49
N ILE A 39 13.81 3.01 -11.81
CA ILE A 39 12.70 3.74 -12.43
C ILE A 39 11.36 3.17 -11.97
N ALA A 40 11.24 1.84 -11.91
CA ALA A 40 10.04 1.16 -11.44
C ALA A 40 9.78 1.47 -9.95
N GLY A 41 10.80 1.33 -9.10
CA GLY A 41 10.74 1.61 -7.67
C GLY A 41 10.43 3.06 -7.35
N PHE A 42 11.00 4.02 -8.08
CA PHE A 42 10.65 5.44 -7.96
C PHE A 42 9.18 5.68 -8.32
N THR A 43 8.71 5.07 -9.42
CA THR A 43 7.32 5.21 -9.87
C THR A 43 6.34 4.61 -8.85
N VAL A 44 6.61 3.39 -8.40
CA VAL A 44 5.79 2.70 -7.39
C VAL A 44 5.83 3.45 -6.07
N GLY A 45 7.01 3.88 -5.60
CA GLY A 45 7.16 4.63 -4.37
C GLY A 45 6.32 5.90 -4.35
N LEU A 46 6.37 6.70 -5.41
CA LEU A 46 5.55 7.91 -5.55
C LEU A 46 4.04 7.62 -5.53
N THR A 47 3.61 6.45 -6.02
CA THR A 47 2.19 6.07 -5.98
C THR A 47 1.76 5.53 -4.62
N VAL A 48 2.66 4.84 -3.92
CA VAL A 48 2.37 4.23 -2.63
C VAL A 48 2.26 5.28 -1.53
N VAL A 49 2.94 6.43 -1.64
CA VAL A 49 2.83 7.53 -0.66
C VAL A 49 1.39 8.02 -0.47
N PRO A 50 0.68 8.56 -1.49
CA PRO A 50 -0.70 9.01 -1.32
C PRO A 50 -1.66 7.86 -0.99
N GLN A 51 -1.42 6.67 -1.56
CA GLN A 51 -2.22 5.48 -1.27
C GLN A 51 -2.12 5.09 0.21
N GLY A 52 -0.91 5.07 0.79
CA GLY A 52 -0.66 4.74 2.19
C GLY A 52 -1.34 5.72 3.14
N LEU A 53 -1.22 7.02 2.86
CA LEU A 53 -1.87 8.08 3.66
C LEU A 53 -3.39 7.90 3.71
N ALA A 54 -4.03 7.64 2.57
CA ALA A 54 -5.47 7.41 2.48
C ALA A 54 -5.89 6.12 3.22
N LEU A 55 -5.11 5.04 3.09
CA LEU A 55 -5.40 3.76 3.75
C LEU A 55 -5.21 3.82 5.27
N ALA A 56 -4.30 4.63 5.78
CA ALA A 56 -4.16 4.87 7.22
C ALA A 56 -5.38 5.59 7.80
N GLN A 57 -5.89 6.60 7.09
CA GLN A 57 -7.12 7.28 7.47
C GLN A 57 -8.32 6.31 7.48
N LEU A 58 -8.40 5.41 6.51
CA LEU A 58 -9.42 4.35 6.48
C LEU A 58 -9.29 3.38 7.67
N ALA A 59 -8.07 3.13 8.13
CA ALA A 59 -7.81 2.34 9.33
C ALA A 59 -8.08 3.11 10.65
N ASN A 60 -8.57 4.35 10.61
CA ASN A 60 -8.71 5.24 11.77
C ASN A 60 -7.37 5.48 12.50
N LEU A 61 -6.27 5.54 11.76
CA LEU A 61 -4.93 5.79 12.28
C LEU A 61 -4.36 7.11 11.74
N PRO A 62 -3.41 7.73 12.46
CA PRO A 62 -2.66 8.86 11.93
C PRO A 62 -2.02 8.52 10.58
N PRO A 63 -2.01 9.44 9.59
CA PRO A 63 -1.58 9.13 8.21
C PRO A 63 -0.17 8.53 8.10
N GLN A 64 0.75 8.91 9.00
CA GLN A 64 2.12 8.37 9.02
C GLN A 64 2.20 6.84 9.12
N TYR A 65 1.23 6.18 9.76
CA TYR A 65 1.22 4.71 9.87
C TYR A 65 1.07 4.02 8.50
N GLY A 66 0.45 4.67 7.53
CA GLY A 66 0.36 4.19 6.16
C GLY A 66 1.72 4.18 5.45
N LEU A 67 2.56 5.18 5.73
CA LEU A 67 3.91 5.27 5.20
C LEU A 67 4.85 4.26 5.90
N TYR A 68 4.72 4.10 7.21
CA TYR A 68 5.52 3.11 7.96
C TYR A 68 5.25 1.68 7.49
N THR A 69 3.99 1.33 7.28
CA THR A 69 3.60 -0.01 6.80
C THR A 69 4.05 -0.27 5.36
N ALA A 70 3.91 0.73 4.47
CA ALA A 70 4.42 0.64 3.10
C ALA A 70 5.94 0.43 3.06
N PHE A 71 6.69 1.21 3.84
CA PHE A 71 8.15 1.13 3.89
C PHE A 71 8.62 -0.21 4.48
N MET A 72 8.17 -0.56 5.69
CA MET A 72 8.62 -1.80 6.35
C MET A 72 8.13 -3.05 5.65
N GLY A 73 6.92 -3.04 5.08
CA GLY A 73 6.39 -4.17 4.29
C GLY A 73 7.24 -4.46 3.05
N SER A 74 7.58 -3.42 2.28
CA SER A 74 8.45 -3.56 1.11
C SER A 74 9.88 -3.97 1.49
N PHE A 75 10.43 -3.38 2.57
CA PHE A 75 11.77 -3.72 3.05
C PHE A 75 11.89 -5.18 3.50
N MET A 76 10.92 -5.67 4.27
CA MET A 76 10.90 -7.07 4.72
C MET A 76 10.72 -8.03 3.54
N TYR A 77 9.88 -7.67 2.57
CA TYR A 77 9.68 -8.47 1.36
C TYR A 77 10.91 -8.49 0.45
N ALA A 78 11.73 -7.44 0.40
CA ALA A 78 12.98 -7.47 -0.37
C ALA A 78 13.98 -8.52 0.16
N ILE A 79 13.96 -8.79 1.47
CA ILE A 79 14.86 -9.77 2.13
C ILE A 79 14.33 -11.20 2.00
N PHE A 80 13.03 -11.40 2.30
CA PHE A 80 12.41 -12.72 2.44
C PHE A 80 11.50 -13.12 1.28
N GLY A 81 11.21 -12.21 0.35
CA GLY A 81 10.30 -12.43 -0.76
C GLY A 81 10.87 -13.34 -1.83
N THR A 82 9.99 -14.14 -2.42
CA THR A 82 10.35 -15.12 -3.47
C THR A 82 10.12 -14.58 -4.88
N CYS A 83 9.15 -13.68 -5.07
CA CYS A 83 8.84 -13.06 -6.36
C CYS A 83 9.41 -11.64 -6.43
N LYS A 84 10.33 -11.39 -7.36
CA LYS A 84 11.01 -10.09 -7.54
C LYS A 84 10.09 -8.93 -7.94
N ASP A 85 9.02 -9.22 -8.68
CA ASP A 85 8.15 -8.18 -9.27
C ASP A 85 6.94 -7.83 -8.37
N LEU A 86 6.84 -8.42 -7.17
CA LEU A 86 5.71 -8.20 -6.27
C LEU A 86 5.97 -7.02 -5.34
N VAL A 87 5.03 -6.07 -5.34
CA VAL A 87 5.03 -4.93 -4.42
C VAL A 87 4.11 -5.25 -3.24
N ILE A 88 4.66 -5.22 -2.02
CA ILE A 88 3.88 -5.35 -0.78
C ILE A 88 3.61 -3.99 -0.18
N GLY A 89 2.35 -3.75 0.17
CA GLY A 89 1.92 -2.52 0.83
C GLY A 89 0.55 -2.67 1.49
N PRO A 90 0.07 -1.60 2.14
CA PRO A 90 -1.25 -1.59 2.73
C PRO A 90 -2.33 -1.78 1.66
N THR A 91 -3.40 -2.49 2.00
CA THR A 91 -4.57 -2.70 1.14
C THR A 91 -5.84 -2.24 1.83
N SER A 92 -6.86 -1.89 1.04
CA SER A 92 -8.17 -1.43 1.54
C SER A 92 -8.82 -2.43 2.49
N VAL A 93 -8.69 -3.72 2.21
CA VAL A 93 -9.26 -4.78 3.05
C VAL A 93 -8.54 -4.85 4.40
N MET A 94 -7.20 -4.84 4.41
CA MET A 94 -6.42 -4.82 5.66
C MET A 94 -6.70 -3.56 6.49
N ALA A 95 -6.84 -2.40 5.84
CA ALA A 95 -7.21 -1.16 6.53
C ALA A 95 -8.58 -1.25 7.21
N LEU A 96 -9.59 -1.79 6.52
CA LEU A 96 -10.94 -1.96 7.08
C LEU A 96 -11.00 -2.96 8.24
N MET A 97 -10.25 -4.06 8.16
CA MET A 97 -10.16 -5.02 9.26
C MET A 97 -9.43 -4.42 10.46
N THR A 98 -8.34 -3.69 10.21
CA THR A 98 -7.57 -3.01 11.27
C THR A 98 -8.38 -1.90 11.93
N ALA A 99 -9.22 -1.20 11.16
CA ALA A 99 -10.07 -0.11 11.65
C ALA A 99 -10.94 -0.53 12.84
N GLN A 100 -11.46 -1.76 12.84
CA GLN A 100 -12.33 -2.26 13.90
C GLN A 100 -11.63 -2.31 15.26
N TYR A 101 -10.33 -2.67 15.26
CA TYR A 101 -9.52 -2.74 16.47
C TYR A 101 -8.87 -1.40 16.81
N ALA A 102 -8.41 -0.65 15.80
CA ALA A 102 -7.82 0.67 15.98
C ALA A 102 -8.81 1.68 16.56
N GLN A 103 -10.11 1.53 16.34
CA GLN A 103 -11.11 2.39 16.98
C GLN A 103 -11.24 2.16 18.49
N ILE A 104 -10.92 0.96 18.99
CA ILE A 104 -11.09 0.60 20.41
C ILE A 104 -9.93 1.14 21.24
N GLY A 105 -8.70 1.00 20.75
CA GLY A 105 -7.52 1.40 21.51
C GLY A 105 -6.38 1.97 20.67
N GLY A 106 -6.73 2.55 19.51
CA GLY A 106 -5.82 3.36 18.72
C GLY A 106 -4.69 2.58 18.05
N PRO A 107 -3.56 3.25 17.78
CA PRO A 107 -2.42 2.67 17.08
C PRO A 107 -1.77 1.48 17.78
N ALA A 108 -1.83 1.41 19.11
CA ALA A 108 -1.24 0.32 19.87
C ALA A 108 -1.94 -1.02 19.61
N TYR A 109 -3.27 -1.00 19.44
CA TYR A 109 -4.06 -2.18 19.07
C TYR A 109 -3.75 -2.63 17.65
N ALA A 110 -3.58 -1.70 16.70
CA ALA A 110 -3.17 -2.01 15.34
C ALA A 110 -1.78 -2.65 15.30
N ALA A 111 -0.83 -2.15 16.10
CA ALA A 111 0.50 -2.72 16.23
C ALA A 111 0.48 -4.14 16.83
N LEU A 112 -0.33 -4.36 17.88
CA LEU A 112 -0.52 -5.69 18.47
C LEU A 112 -1.16 -6.67 17.48
N LEU A 113 -2.21 -6.24 16.77
CA LEU A 113 -2.87 -7.03 15.73
C LEU A 113 -1.88 -7.45 14.63
N ALA A 114 -1.05 -6.52 14.16
CA ALA A 114 -0.02 -6.79 13.17
C ALA A 114 1.01 -7.79 13.69
N PHE A 115 1.44 -7.65 14.93
CA PHE A 115 2.38 -8.59 15.57
C PHE A 115 1.79 -10.00 15.70
N LEU A 116 0.57 -10.13 16.25
CA LEU A 116 -0.11 -11.41 16.41
C LEU A 116 -0.40 -12.07 15.06
N SER A 117 -0.80 -11.28 14.06
CA SER A 117 -0.98 -11.75 12.69
C SER A 117 0.33 -12.29 12.12
N GLY A 118 1.45 -11.60 12.32
CA GLY A 118 2.78 -12.06 11.91
C GLY A 118 3.20 -13.36 12.61
N CYS A 119 3.01 -13.46 13.93
CA CYS A 119 3.27 -14.69 14.68
C CYS A 119 2.41 -15.85 14.15
N PHE A 120 1.13 -15.60 13.89
CA PHE A 120 0.23 -16.61 13.33
C PHE A 120 0.65 -17.04 11.92
N GLN A 121 1.02 -16.11 11.05
CA GLN A 121 1.55 -16.40 9.71
C GLN A 121 2.85 -17.22 9.77
N LEU A 122 3.74 -16.91 10.72
CA LEU A 122 4.96 -17.69 10.96
C LEU A 122 4.63 -19.13 11.40
N LEU A 123 3.67 -19.30 12.32
CA LEU A 123 3.22 -20.62 12.75
C LEU A 123 2.65 -21.42 11.58
N LEU A 124 1.77 -20.81 10.76
CA LEU A 124 1.25 -21.44 9.55
C LEU A 124 2.37 -21.83 8.57
N GLY A 125 3.39 -20.98 8.42
CA GLY A 125 4.57 -21.25 7.60
C GLY A 125 5.40 -22.42 8.12
N ILE A 126 5.61 -22.52 9.44
CA ILE A 126 6.33 -23.64 10.08
C ILE A 126 5.59 -24.96 9.87
N PHE A 127 4.25 -24.95 9.96
CA PHE A 127 3.42 -26.12 9.67
C PHE A 127 3.26 -26.41 8.17
N ASN A 128 3.90 -25.62 7.28
CA ASN A 128 3.76 -25.71 5.83
C ASN A 128 2.29 -25.68 5.36
N LEU A 129 1.44 -24.95 6.09
CA LEU A 129 0.02 -24.78 5.74
C LEU A 129 -0.20 -23.88 4.52
N GLY A 130 0.87 -23.48 3.82
CA GLY A 130 0.82 -22.83 2.52
C GLY A 130 0.10 -23.68 1.46
N ILE A 131 0.11 -25.01 1.59
CA ILE A 131 -0.69 -25.93 0.76
C ILE A 131 -2.19 -25.57 0.79
N LEU A 132 -2.68 -24.96 1.88
CA LEU A 132 -4.08 -24.55 1.98
C LEU A 132 -4.44 -23.49 0.94
N MET A 133 -3.48 -22.67 0.51
CA MET A 133 -3.70 -21.64 -0.51
C MET A 133 -4.00 -22.26 -1.87
N ASP A 134 -3.45 -23.43 -2.18
CA ASP A 134 -3.71 -24.16 -3.44
C ASP A 134 -5.14 -24.72 -3.51
N PHE A 135 -5.83 -24.86 -2.37
CA PHE A 135 -7.22 -25.31 -2.30
C PHE A 135 -8.23 -24.17 -2.46
N ILE A 136 -7.80 -22.91 -2.49
CA ILE A 136 -8.71 -21.78 -2.76
C ILE A 136 -9.05 -21.78 -4.24
N SER A 137 -10.31 -22.02 -4.55
CA SER A 137 -10.76 -22.10 -5.94
C SER A 137 -10.64 -20.76 -6.66
N ALA A 138 -10.31 -20.79 -7.95
CA ALA A 138 -10.22 -19.60 -8.79
C ALA A 138 -11.49 -18.72 -8.76
N PRO A 139 -12.73 -19.26 -8.71
CA PRO A 139 -13.94 -18.45 -8.54
C PRO A 139 -13.97 -17.66 -7.21
N VAL A 140 -13.48 -18.24 -6.11
CA VAL A 140 -13.42 -17.55 -4.81
C VAL A 140 -12.41 -16.42 -4.85
N LEU A 141 -11.22 -16.67 -5.41
CA LEU A 141 -10.21 -15.63 -5.60
C LEU A 141 -10.74 -14.49 -6.47
N SER A 142 -11.38 -14.81 -7.60
CA SER A 142 -11.99 -13.82 -8.50
C SER A 142 -13.08 -13.00 -7.81
N GLY A 143 -13.96 -13.66 -7.04
CA GLY A 143 -15.02 -12.99 -6.27
C GLY A 143 -14.44 -12.05 -5.21
N PHE A 144 -13.45 -12.52 -4.46
CA PHE A 144 -12.74 -11.72 -3.46
C PHE A 144 -12.05 -10.50 -4.09
N THR A 145 -11.30 -10.68 -5.18
CA THR A 145 -10.62 -9.57 -5.86
C THR A 145 -11.60 -8.56 -6.46
N SER A 146 -12.74 -9.04 -6.98
CA SER A 146 -13.79 -8.16 -7.52
C SER A 146 -14.44 -7.32 -6.41
N ALA A 147 -14.75 -7.94 -5.27
CA ALA A 147 -15.27 -7.23 -4.10
C ALA A 147 -14.25 -6.21 -3.55
N ALA A 148 -12.97 -6.60 -3.45
CA ALA A 148 -11.91 -5.70 -3.02
C ALA A 148 -11.73 -4.50 -3.97
N ALA A 149 -11.89 -4.71 -5.27
CA ALA A 149 -11.87 -3.63 -6.27
C ALA A 149 -13.05 -2.66 -6.09
N ILE A 150 -14.26 -3.17 -5.89
CA ILE A 150 -15.46 -2.35 -5.63
C ILE A 150 -15.28 -1.55 -4.33
N ILE A 151 -14.84 -2.18 -3.25
CA ILE A 151 -14.56 -1.52 -1.97
C ILE A 151 -13.54 -0.40 -2.16
N THR A 152 -12.42 -0.69 -2.84
CA THR A 152 -11.37 0.30 -3.09
C THR A 152 -11.91 1.48 -3.89
N ALA A 153 -12.68 1.22 -4.96
CA ALA A 153 -13.29 2.28 -5.77
C ALA A 153 -14.21 3.17 -4.92
N THR A 154 -15.07 2.59 -4.09
CA THR A 154 -15.97 3.34 -3.19
C THR A 154 -15.20 4.19 -2.18
N MET A 155 -14.10 3.68 -1.62
CA MET A 155 -13.30 4.44 -0.65
C MET A 155 -12.59 5.64 -1.28
N GLN A 156 -12.25 5.58 -2.57
CA GLN A 156 -11.63 6.71 -3.28
C GLN A 156 -12.64 7.80 -3.67
N LEU A 157 -13.95 7.52 -3.67
CA LEU A 157 -14.98 8.52 -4.01
C LEU A 157 -14.95 9.73 -3.06
N LYS A 158 -14.74 9.50 -1.75
CA LYS A 158 -14.58 10.56 -0.75
C LYS A 158 -13.49 11.55 -1.17
N GLY A 159 -12.33 11.05 -1.60
CA GLY A 159 -11.19 11.86 -2.03
C GLY A 159 -11.44 12.59 -3.35
N ILE A 160 -12.03 11.92 -4.35
CA ILE A 160 -12.32 12.53 -5.66
C ILE A 160 -13.29 13.70 -5.51
N PHE A 161 -14.33 13.57 -4.69
CA PHE A 161 -15.33 14.62 -4.48
C PHE A 161 -14.93 15.66 -3.40
N GLY A 162 -13.75 15.52 -2.79
CA GLY A 162 -13.28 16.43 -1.75
C GLY A 162 -14.15 16.43 -0.48
N LEU A 163 -14.84 15.32 -0.21
CA LEU A 163 -15.78 15.21 0.90
C LEU A 163 -15.06 14.86 2.21
N LYS A 164 -15.51 15.46 3.32
CA LYS A 164 -14.95 15.24 4.65
C LYS A 164 -16.00 14.63 5.58
N TYR A 165 -16.07 13.31 5.62
CA TYR A 165 -16.92 12.56 6.54
C TYR A 165 -16.22 11.27 6.99
N GLU A 166 -16.53 10.81 8.20
CA GLU A 166 -16.06 9.52 8.70
C GLU A 166 -17.18 8.49 8.54
N SER A 167 -16.88 7.33 7.95
CA SER A 167 -17.85 6.26 7.71
C SER A 167 -17.27 4.90 8.04
N ARG A 168 -18.13 4.00 8.56
CA ARG A 168 -17.74 2.65 8.98
C ARG A 168 -18.34 1.60 8.07
N GLY A 169 -17.48 0.80 7.46
CA GLY A 169 -17.91 -0.26 6.55
C GLY A 169 -18.43 0.27 5.22
N PHE A 170 -18.61 -0.66 4.28
CA PHE A 170 -18.93 -0.35 2.90
C PHE A 170 -20.30 0.35 2.76
N ILE A 171 -21.35 -0.21 3.35
CA ILE A 171 -22.73 0.28 3.20
C ILE A 171 -22.89 1.71 3.73
N ASN A 172 -22.38 1.99 4.93
CA ASN A 172 -22.46 3.34 5.47
C ASN A 172 -21.63 4.33 4.64
N THR A 173 -20.48 3.90 4.09
CA THR A 173 -19.67 4.77 3.22
C THR A 173 -20.44 5.18 1.97
N VAL A 174 -21.19 4.26 1.38
CA VAL A 174 -22.08 4.57 0.24
C VAL A 174 -23.22 5.49 0.67
N TYR A 175 -23.88 5.22 1.80
CA TYR A 175 -24.97 6.03 2.31
C TYR A 175 -24.53 7.49 2.61
N TYR A 176 -23.44 7.65 3.36
CA TYR A 176 -22.88 8.96 3.69
C TYR A 176 -22.33 9.69 2.46
N PHE A 177 -21.83 8.96 1.46
CA PHE A 177 -21.44 9.56 0.19
C PHE A 177 -22.64 10.26 -0.46
N PHE A 178 -23.75 9.55 -0.69
CA PHE A 178 -24.94 10.11 -1.32
C PHE A 178 -25.55 11.26 -0.51
N GLN A 179 -25.51 11.17 0.82
CA GLN A 179 -25.98 12.24 1.69
C GLN A 179 -25.15 13.53 1.56
N ASN A 180 -23.82 13.41 1.37
CA ASN A 180 -22.89 14.54 1.36
C ASN A 180 -22.52 15.04 -0.05
N ILE A 181 -23.08 14.47 -1.13
CA ILE A 181 -22.90 14.97 -2.51
C ILE A 181 -23.08 16.50 -2.62
N PRO A 182 -24.07 17.16 -1.96
CA PRO A 182 -24.23 18.61 -2.07
C PRO A 182 -23.05 19.42 -1.53
N HIS A 183 -22.24 18.85 -0.64
CA HIS A 183 -21.08 19.50 -0.02
C HIS A 183 -19.75 19.22 -0.76
N THR A 184 -19.84 18.81 -2.03
CA THR A 184 -18.68 18.49 -2.89
C THR A 184 -17.83 19.72 -3.14
N ASN A 185 -16.50 19.57 -3.04
CA ASN A 185 -15.57 20.58 -3.51
C ASN A 185 -15.35 20.43 -5.02
N LEU A 186 -15.81 21.41 -5.79
CA LEU A 186 -15.73 21.40 -7.25
C LEU A 186 -14.28 21.37 -7.78
N TYR A 187 -13.33 21.97 -7.06
CA TYR A 187 -11.92 21.99 -7.46
C TYR A 187 -11.28 20.61 -7.33
N ASP A 188 -11.52 19.92 -6.21
CA ASP A 188 -11.07 18.54 -5.98
C ASP A 188 -11.68 17.60 -7.04
N MET A 189 -12.99 17.74 -7.30
CA MET A 189 -13.71 16.95 -8.31
C MET A 189 -13.14 17.15 -9.71
N CYS A 190 -12.91 18.40 -10.12
CA CYS A 190 -12.34 18.72 -11.43
C CYS A 190 -10.94 18.12 -11.57
N MET A 191 -10.06 18.33 -10.58
CA MET A 191 -8.71 17.77 -10.59
C MET A 191 -8.73 16.23 -10.64
N GLY A 192 -9.60 15.58 -9.87
CA GLY A 192 -9.75 14.12 -9.85
C GLY A 192 -10.21 13.56 -11.19
N ILE A 193 -11.25 14.14 -11.79
CA ILE A 193 -11.78 13.71 -13.09
C ILE A 193 -10.74 13.94 -14.20
N THR A 194 -10.08 15.10 -14.24
CA THR A 194 -9.02 15.38 -15.21
C THR A 194 -7.85 14.41 -15.05
N SER A 195 -7.49 14.06 -13.81
CA SER A 195 -6.46 13.07 -13.52
C SER A 195 -6.81 11.67 -14.05
N ILE A 196 -8.05 11.23 -13.85
CA ILE A 196 -8.55 9.95 -14.39
C ILE A 196 -8.48 9.95 -15.92
N ILE A 197 -8.97 11.01 -16.58
CA ILE A 197 -8.94 11.14 -18.04
C ILE A 197 -7.49 11.10 -18.54
N PHE A 198 -6.58 11.85 -17.89
CA PHE A 198 -5.17 11.88 -18.25
C PHE A 198 -4.51 10.49 -18.16
N LEU A 199 -4.74 9.74 -17.07
CA LEU A 199 -4.22 8.38 -16.93
C LEU A 199 -4.78 7.41 -17.98
N LEU A 200 -6.09 7.50 -18.27
CA LEU A 200 -6.74 6.65 -19.27
C LEU A 200 -6.24 6.96 -20.68
N LEU A 201 -6.03 8.24 -21.02
CA LEU A 201 -5.45 8.66 -22.29
C LEU A 201 -4.03 8.12 -22.43
N LEU A 202 -3.15 8.35 -21.44
CA LEU A 202 -1.78 7.83 -21.48
C LEU A 202 -1.71 6.31 -21.53
N ARG A 203 -2.67 5.61 -20.91
CA ARG A 203 -2.80 4.15 -21.05
C ARG A 203 -3.15 3.75 -22.47
N LYS A 204 -4.17 4.36 -23.06
CA LYS A 204 -4.59 4.08 -24.44
C LYS A 204 -3.47 4.34 -25.45
N PHE A 205 -2.70 5.42 -25.26
CA PHE A 205 -1.55 5.73 -26.12
C PHE A 205 -0.35 4.79 -25.93
N LYS A 206 -0.18 4.18 -24.74
CA LYS A 206 0.84 3.14 -24.53
C LYS A 206 0.51 1.86 -25.31
N ASP A 207 -0.77 1.45 -25.25
CA ASP A 207 -1.23 0.20 -25.86
C ASP A 207 -1.28 0.31 -27.39
N GLN A 208 -1.47 1.53 -27.93
CA GLN A 208 -1.26 1.81 -29.34
C GLN A 208 0.23 1.90 -29.66
N LYS A 209 0.82 0.80 -30.15
CA LYS A 209 2.14 0.82 -30.79
C LYS A 209 2.13 1.91 -31.87
N CYS A 210 2.95 2.95 -31.72
CA CYS A 210 3.10 3.98 -32.74
C CYS A 210 3.80 3.34 -33.96
N ILE A 211 3.02 2.88 -34.94
CA ILE A 211 3.51 2.30 -36.21
C ILE A 211 4.35 3.32 -37.01
N CYS A 212 4.16 4.62 -36.73
CA CYS A 212 4.80 5.74 -37.43
C CYS A 212 6.32 5.85 -37.21
N CYS A 213 6.88 5.24 -36.16
CA CYS A 213 8.30 5.41 -35.80
C CYS A 213 9.29 4.55 -36.60
N THR A 214 8.82 3.65 -37.46
CA THR A 214 9.69 2.67 -38.16
C THR A 214 10.55 3.29 -39.28
N TYR A 215 10.28 4.53 -39.72
CA TYR A 215 10.84 5.06 -40.98
C TYR A 215 11.84 6.22 -40.84
N MET A 216 12.11 6.77 -39.66
CA MET A 216 12.99 7.94 -39.51
C MET A 216 14.07 7.73 -38.43
N LYS A 217 15.34 7.98 -38.79
CA LYS A 217 16.57 7.75 -37.96
C LYS A 217 16.63 8.52 -36.62
N GLY A 218 15.62 9.30 -36.24
CA GLY A 218 15.50 9.99 -34.95
C GLY A 218 14.33 9.51 -34.06
N CYS A 219 13.48 8.62 -34.57
CA CYS A 219 12.30 8.14 -33.85
C CYS A 219 12.61 7.22 -32.66
N ASN A 220 13.77 6.57 -32.61
CA ASN A 220 14.11 5.65 -31.51
C ASN A 220 14.23 6.36 -30.16
N ALA A 221 14.77 7.59 -30.14
CA ALA A 221 14.89 8.38 -28.91
C ALA A 221 13.53 8.93 -28.44
N LEU A 222 12.74 9.47 -29.36
CA LEU A 222 11.36 9.91 -29.09
C LEU A 222 10.45 8.76 -28.66
N GLN A 223 10.60 7.58 -29.26
CA GLN A 223 9.87 6.36 -28.89
C GLN A 223 10.28 5.85 -27.50
N GLY A 224 11.58 5.89 -27.17
CA GLY A 224 12.08 5.57 -25.83
C GLY A 224 11.57 6.56 -24.77
N LEU A 225 11.61 7.86 -25.07
CA LEU A 225 11.04 8.91 -24.21
C LEU A 225 9.52 8.70 -24.01
N TRP A 226 8.81 8.36 -25.08
CA TRP A 226 7.36 8.15 -25.00
C TRP A 226 7.00 6.90 -24.18
N TRP A 227 7.75 5.81 -24.35
CA TRP A 227 7.55 4.58 -23.58
C TRP A 227 7.87 4.77 -22.09
N THR A 228 8.91 5.54 -21.77
CA THR A 228 9.26 5.90 -20.39
C THR A 228 8.21 6.82 -19.76
N LEU A 229 7.74 7.86 -20.47
CA LEU A 229 6.63 8.72 -20.02
C LEU A 229 5.34 7.93 -19.76
N ALA A 230 4.99 7.03 -20.67
CA ALA A 230 3.81 6.17 -20.52
C ALA A 230 3.93 5.19 -19.33
N THR A 231 5.14 4.78 -18.98
CA THR A 231 5.42 3.89 -17.85
C THR A 231 5.47 4.65 -16.53
N ALA A 232 6.00 5.88 -16.53
CA ALA A 232 6.04 6.79 -15.38
C ALA A 232 4.75 7.60 -15.17
N ARG A 233 3.67 7.33 -15.93
CA ARG A 233 2.42 8.13 -15.94
C ARG A 233 1.83 8.42 -14.56
N ASN A 234 1.88 7.44 -13.64
CA ASN A 234 1.32 7.60 -12.30
C ASN A 234 2.18 8.55 -11.47
N ALA A 235 3.52 8.43 -11.55
CA ALA A 235 4.45 9.34 -10.89
C ALA A 235 4.36 10.76 -11.46
N LEU A 236 4.29 10.90 -12.78
CA LEU A 236 4.10 12.19 -13.45
C LEU A 236 2.83 12.87 -12.98
N LEU A 237 1.73 12.12 -12.89
CA LEU A 237 0.47 12.66 -12.37
C LEU A 237 0.61 13.19 -10.95
N VAL A 238 1.19 12.39 -10.05
CA VAL A 238 1.38 12.78 -8.64
C VAL A 238 2.24 14.05 -8.55
N ILE A 239 3.34 14.13 -9.30
CA ILE A 239 4.24 15.30 -9.30
C ILE A 239 3.53 16.55 -9.86
N ILE A 240 2.82 16.43 -10.99
CA ILE A 240 2.11 17.55 -11.63
C ILE A 240 1.00 18.07 -10.72
N CYS A 241 0.15 17.18 -10.20
CA CYS A 241 -0.95 17.55 -9.30
C CYS A 241 -0.43 18.17 -8.00
N SER A 242 0.63 17.60 -7.40
CA SER A 242 1.22 18.13 -6.18
C SER A 242 1.88 19.49 -6.40
N GLY A 243 2.59 19.67 -7.53
CA GLY A 243 3.19 20.96 -7.91
C GLY A 243 2.14 22.03 -8.23
N PHE A 244 1.03 21.65 -8.86
CA PHE A 244 -0.09 22.56 -9.09
C PHE A 244 -0.77 22.97 -7.78
N ALA A 245 -1.03 22.01 -6.89
CA ALA A 245 -1.62 22.28 -5.58
C ALA A 245 -0.72 23.18 -4.72
N SER A 246 0.60 22.95 -4.72
CA SER A 246 1.56 23.77 -3.97
C SER A 246 1.69 25.18 -4.54
N ALA A 247 1.62 25.35 -5.87
CA ALA A 247 1.58 26.67 -6.49
C ALA A 247 0.30 27.44 -6.09
N CYS A 248 -0.86 26.80 -6.10
CA CYS A 248 -2.11 27.42 -5.66
C CYS A 248 -2.07 27.86 -4.19
N LEU A 249 -1.46 27.07 -3.31
CA LEU A 249 -1.23 27.44 -1.91
C LEU A 249 -0.32 28.66 -1.75
N ALA A 250 0.72 28.77 -2.59
CA ALA A 250 1.61 29.93 -2.57
C ALA A 250 0.90 31.24 -2.98
N PHE A 251 -0.22 31.14 -3.71
CA PHE A 251 -1.09 32.27 -4.04
C PHE A 251 -2.20 32.51 -2.99
N GLU A 252 -2.12 31.89 -1.81
CA GLU A 252 -3.09 31.99 -0.69
C GLU A 252 -4.53 31.58 -1.07
N LYS A 253 -4.69 30.66 -2.02
CA LYS A 253 -6.00 30.14 -2.42
C LYS A 253 -6.20 28.72 -1.92
N ASP A 254 -6.99 28.57 -0.86
CA ASP A 254 -7.38 27.27 -0.28
C ASP A 254 -8.50 26.61 -1.10
N PHE A 255 -8.17 26.15 -2.30
CA PHE A 255 -9.14 25.48 -3.18
C PHE A 255 -9.24 23.97 -2.96
N PHE A 256 -8.19 23.32 -2.44
CA PHE A 256 -8.09 21.86 -2.41
C PHE A 256 -8.20 21.31 -0.98
N SER A 257 -8.82 20.14 -0.86
CA SER A 257 -8.84 19.40 0.41
C SER A 257 -7.49 18.71 0.63
N LEU A 258 -6.57 19.40 1.28
CA LEU A 258 -5.23 18.87 1.55
C LEU A 258 -5.23 17.80 2.64
N THR A 259 -4.30 16.86 2.49
CA THR A 259 -3.95 15.90 3.54
C THR A 259 -3.43 16.63 4.79
N GLN A 260 -3.74 16.06 5.95
CA GLN A 260 -3.28 16.60 7.23
C GLN A 260 -1.75 16.60 7.32
N ARG A 261 -1.20 17.45 8.20
CA ARG A 261 0.24 17.42 8.50
C ARG A 261 0.64 16.01 8.94
N VAL A 262 1.69 15.50 8.30
CA VAL A 262 2.29 14.21 8.61
C VAL A 262 3.53 14.47 9.46
N ASP A 263 3.59 13.88 10.65
CA ASP A 263 4.74 14.02 11.53
C ASP A 263 5.97 13.35 10.90
N ALA A 264 7.11 14.05 10.96
CA ALA A 264 8.37 13.52 10.46
C ALA A 264 9.05 12.66 11.54
N GLY A 265 9.55 11.50 11.14
CA GLY A 265 10.35 10.63 12.00
C GLY A 265 10.08 9.15 11.77
N ILE A 266 11.00 8.32 12.27
CA ILE A 266 10.76 6.89 12.41
C ILE A 266 10.30 6.66 13.84
N PRO A 267 9.20 5.91 14.07
CA PRO A 267 8.75 5.61 15.42
C PRO A 267 9.85 4.86 16.19
N PRO A 268 10.02 5.10 17.50
CA PRO A 268 10.97 4.35 18.30
C PRO A 268 10.61 2.85 18.25
N PHE A 269 11.63 2.00 18.20
CA PHE A 269 11.43 0.56 18.27
C PHE A 269 10.83 0.20 19.63
N GLN A 270 9.63 -0.36 19.62
CA GLN A 270 8.91 -0.78 20.82
C GLN A 270 8.24 -2.13 20.57
N ILE A 271 8.24 -2.97 21.60
CA ILE A 271 7.48 -4.21 21.61
C ILE A 271 6.00 -3.82 21.78
N PRO A 272 5.06 -4.44 21.04
CA PRO A 272 3.65 -4.15 21.21
C PRO A 272 3.22 -4.42 22.65
N GLN A 273 2.40 -3.53 23.19
CA GLN A 273 1.80 -3.70 24.51
C GLN A 273 0.75 -4.81 24.45
N PHE A 274 0.78 -5.74 25.41
CA PHE A 274 -0.15 -6.88 25.49
C PHE A 274 -1.29 -6.66 26.50
N SER A 275 -1.25 -5.56 27.24
CA SER A 275 -2.24 -5.21 28.25
C SER A 275 -2.63 -3.75 28.03
N PHE A 276 -3.94 -3.50 28.01
CA PHE A 276 -4.48 -2.17 27.80
C PHE A 276 -5.47 -1.80 28.90
N GLU A 277 -5.40 -0.54 29.32
CA GLU A 277 -6.41 0.06 30.18
C GLU A 277 -7.57 0.53 29.30
N HIS A 278 -8.71 -0.12 29.42
CA HIS A 278 -9.94 0.31 28.75
C HIS A 278 -10.86 0.95 29.77
N PHE A 279 -11.15 2.24 29.58
CA PHE A 279 -12.14 2.93 30.39
C PHE A 279 -13.54 2.52 29.94
N ASP A 280 -14.27 1.85 30.83
CA ASP A 280 -15.63 1.42 30.56
C ASP A 280 -16.61 2.50 31.07
N PRO A 281 -17.31 3.21 30.18
CA PRO A 281 -18.20 4.31 30.57
C PRO A 281 -19.43 3.84 31.35
N GLU A 282 -19.81 2.56 31.30
CA GLU A 282 -20.96 2.04 32.06
C GLU A 282 -20.60 1.73 33.52
N SER A 283 -19.37 1.30 33.79
CA SER A 283 -18.90 0.97 35.15
C SER A 283 -18.09 2.10 35.81
N ASN A 284 -17.78 3.18 35.07
CA ASN A 284 -16.93 4.29 35.50
C ASN A 284 -15.60 3.82 36.12
N SER A 285 -15.06 2.72 35.57
CA SER A 285 -13.84 2.08 36.05
C SER A 285 -12.90 1.77 34.88
N THR A 286 -11.60 1.91 35.13
CA THR A 286 -10.55 1.45 34.20
C THR A 286 -10.38 -0.05 34.37
N ILE A 287 -10.84 -0.81 33.38
CA ILE A 287 -10.68 -2.26 33.35
C ILE A 287 -9.38 -2.57 32.60
N TYR A 288 -8.48 -3.30 33.25
CA TYR A 288 -7.32 -3.87 32.60
C TYR A 288 -7.79 -5.04 31.75
N LYS A 289 -7.84 -4.84 30.43
CA LYS A 289 -8.13 -5.94 29.51
C LYS A 289 -6.80 -6.53 29.04
N ASN A 290 -6.60 -7.80 29.33
CA ASN A 290 -5.49 -8.55 28.75
C ASN A 290 -5.75 -8.80 27.26
N CYS A 291 -4.69 -9.07 26.49
CA CYS A 291 -4.76 -9.40 25.06
C CYS A 291 -5.90 -10.38 24.70
N GLY A 292 -6.17 -11.39 25.53
CA GLY A 292 -7.23 -12.37 25.29
C GLY A 292 -8.67 -11.87 25.53
N GLU A 293 -8.85 -10.81 26.32
CA GLU A 293 -10.14 -10.17 26.59
C GLU A 293 -10.43 -9.04 25.60
N VAL A 294 -9.39 -8.48 24.97
CA VAL A 294 -9.49 -7.50 23.89
C VAL A 294 -9.95 -8.14 22.57
N LEU A 295 -9.64 -9.43 22.38
CA LEU A 295 -9.98 -10.19 21.17
C LEU A 295 -11.36 -10.87 21.22
N LYS A 296 -12.07 -10.79 22.35
CA LYS A 296 -13.45 -11.27 22.52
C LYS A 296 -14.44 -10.15 22.27
#